data_AF-A0A565C682-F1
#
_entry.id   AF-A0A565C682-F1
#
_cell.length_a   1.000
_cell.length_b   1.000
_cell.length_c   1.000
_cell.angle_alpha   90.00
_cell.angle_beta   90.00
_cell.angle_gamma   90.00
#
_symmetry.space_group_name_H-M   'P 1'
#
loop_
_entity.id
_entity.type
_entity.pdbx_description
1 polymer ?
#
loop_
_entity_poly.entity_id
_entity_poly.type
_entity_poly.pdbx_seq_one_letter_code
_entity_poly.pdbx_strand_id
1 'polypeptide(L)'
;MDSSALGFSFVILVIILFHNLPCTLSNPALLSCDSVFECGNVKAKFPFWGENRGEPCGHPSLKLTCDRVSNKTSLNISNILFNVLHMDNTLKTLKLVRQDYSLSFCSVKSFTETKFPTKLFEQSLDYKNLIVFSDCDPHFHYLENFTCSEGGIGSVYHSGNYYRLCRTISKVVVPAGFVPEKEAWNIENVLKKGIEVKLKINERPCQKCLKTGGFCSFDKSATQFCCNTVLLQGRLFFLSK
;
A
#
# COMPACT_ATOMS: atom_id res chain seq x y z
N MET A 1 -26.91 14.76 -49.12
CA MET A 1 -26.55 13.34 -49.23
C MET A 1 -25.04 13.19 -49.35
N ASP A 2 -24.20 13.10 -48.32
CA ASP A 2 -24.18 13.57 -46.93
C ASP A 2 -22.71 13.47 -46.48
N SER A 3 -21.85 14.38 -46.96
CA SER A 3 -20.41 14.39 -46.61
C SER A 3 -20.16 14.66 -45.13
N SER A 4 -21.11 15.30 -44.44
CA SER A 4 -21.08 15.52 -42.99
C SER A 4 -21.27 14.23 -42.20
N ALA A 5 -22.13 13.31 -42.64
CA ALA A 5 -22.39 12.04 -41.95
C ALA A 5 -21.17 11.10 -41.96
N LEU A 6 -20.40 11.09 -43.06
CA LEU A 6 -19.16 10.33 -43.18
C LEU A 6 -18.08 10.83 -42.20
N GLY A 7 -17.98 12.15 -42.01
CA GLY A 7 -17.05 12.76 -41.06
C GLY A 7 -17.39 12.41 -39.60
N PHE A 8 -18.67 12.47 -39.22
CA PHE A 8 -19.11 12.06 -37.88
C PHE A 8 -18.89 10.57 -37.62
N SER A 9 -19.14 9.71 -38.61
CA SER A 9 -18.88 8.28 -38.49
C SER A 9 -17.40 7.96 -38.30
N PHE A 10 -16.49 8.67 -38.99
CA PHE A 10 -15.05 8.48 -38.85
C PHE A 10 -14.56 8.93 -37.46
N VAL A 11 -15.06 10.06 -36.96
CA VAL A 11 -14.73 10.56 -35.61
C VAL A 11 -15.21 9.59 -34.54
N ILE A 12 -16.43 9.04 -34.65
CA ILE A 12 -16.93 8.04 -33.70
C ILE A 12 -16.08 6.76 -33.76
N LEU A 13 -15.70 6.29 -34.96
CA LEU A 13 -14.86 5.10 -35.13
C LEU A 13 -13.48 5.30 -34.50
N VAL A 14 -12.87 6.47 -34.68
CA VAL A 14 -11.59 6.86 -34.09
C VAL A 14 -11.69 6.96 -32.57
N ILE A 15 -12.77 7.55 -32.03
CA ILE A 15 -13.03 7.59 -30.58
C ILE A 15 -13.18 6.17 -30.00
N ILE A 16 -13.88 5.27 -30.69
CA ILE A 16 -14.01 3.86 -30.30
C ILE A 16 -12.64 3.17 -30.32
N LEU A 17 -11.79 3.41 -31.32
CA LEU A 17 -10.44 2.85 -31.41
C LEU A 17 -9.53 3.34 -30.27
N PHE A 18 -9.64 4.62 -29.86
CA PHE A 18 -8.86 5.18 -28.75
C PHE A 18 -9.41 4.80 -27.36
N HIS A 19 -10.73 4.63 -27.21
CA HIS A 19 -11.33 4.15 -25.95
C HIS A 19 -11.08 2.65 -25.72
N ASN A 20 -10.78 1.90 -26.77
CA ASN A 20 -10.45 0.48 -26.71
C ASN A 20 -8.95 0.21 -26.85
N LEU A 21 -8.06 1.16 -26.48
CA LEU A 21 -6.62 0.88 -26.47
C LEU A 21 -6.38 -0.38 -25.61
N PRO A 22 -5.99 -1.52 -26.23
CA PRO A 22 -5.78 -2.73 -25.48
C PRO A 22 -4.58 -2.47 -24.59
N CYS A 23 -4.72 -2.77 -23.30
CA CYS A 23 -3.55 -2.82 -22.42
C CYS A 23 -2.57 -3.80 -23.06
N THR A 24 -1.38 -3.31 -23.40
CA THR A 24 -0.43 -4.04 -24.23
C THR A 24 -0.17 -5.42 -23.63
N LEU A 25 -0.38 -6.46 -24.45
CA LEU A 25 -0.22 -7.86 -24.09
C LEU A 25 1.24 -8.11 -23.65
N SER A 26 1.49 -8.16 -22.34
CA SER A 26 2.69 -8.83 -21.84
C SER A 26 2.42 -10.33 -21.93
N ASN A 27 3.40 -11.07 -22.45
CA ASN A 27 3.28 -12.48 -22.84
C ASN A 27 2.51 -13.32 -21.79
N PRO A 28 1.29 -13.81 -22.11
CA PRO A 28 0.43 -14.50 -21.14
C PRO A 28 0.95 -15.91 -20.78
N ALA A 29 1.98 -16.39 -21.46
CA ALA A 29 2.43 -17.78 -21.41
C ALA A 29 3.19 -18.19 -20.14
N LEU A 30 3.51 -17.27 -19.22
CA LEU A 30 4.35 -17.60 -18.05
C LEU A 30 3.74 -17.26 -16.68
N LEU A 31 2.62 -16.54 -16.62
CA LEU A 31 2.12 -15.95 -15.37
C LEU A 31 0.63 -16.23 -15.18
N SER A 32 0.33 -17.22 -14.33
CA SER A 32 -1.04 -17.50 -13.92
C SER A 32 -1.49 -16.45 -12.91
N CYS A 33 -2.40 -15.57 -13.32
CA CYS A 33 -3.11 -14.67 -12.41
C CYS A 33 -4.21 -15.38 -11.60
N ASP A 34 -4.32 -16.71 -11.71
CA ASP A 34 -5.17 -17.52 -10.85
C ASP A 34 -4.46 -17.93 -9.55
N SER A 35 -3.13 -17.79 -9.52
CA SER A 35 -2.32 -18.11 -8.34
C SER A 35 -2.61 -17.16 -7.18
N VAL A 36 -2.52 -17.70 -5.97
CA VAL A 36 -2.63 -16.95 -4.71
C VAL A 36 -1.22 -16.68 -4.20
N PHE A 37 -0.94 -15.43 -3.83
CA PHE A 37 0.25 -15.14 -3.04
C PHE A 37 0.06 -15.74 -1.65
N GLU A 38 1.00 -16.56 -1.19
CA GLU A 38 0.98 -17.15 0.14
C GLU A 38 2.36 -17.02 0.78
N CYS A 39 2.42 -16.43 1.97
CA CYS A 39 3.64 -16.30 2.76
C CYS A 39 3.28 -16.11 4.25
N GLY A 40 3.69 -17.07 5.08
CA GLY A 40 3.29 -17.10 6.48
C GLY A 40 1.77 -17.14 6.65
N ASN A 41 1.21 -16.19 7.40
CA ASN A 41 -0.22 -16.03 7.64
C ASN A 41 -0.94 -15.16 6.59
N VAL A 42 -0.23 -14.64 5.58
CA VAL A 42 -0.81 -13.75 4.57
C VAL A 42 -1.15 -14.54 3.31
N LYS A 43 -2.41 -14.46 2.91
CA LYS A 43 -2.91 -14.95 1.62
C LYS A 43 -3.54 -13.79 0.84
N ALA A 44 -3.07 -13.55 -0.37
CA ALA A 44 -3.49 -12.40 -1.16
C ALA A 44 -3.76 -12.76 -2.62
N LYS A 45 -4.78 -12.12 -3.19
CA LYS A 45 -5.12 -12.14 -4.62
C LYS A 45 -5.10 -10.70 -5.15
N PHE A 46 -5.70 -10.46 -6.31
CA PHE A 46 -5.95 -9.10 -6.80
C PHE A 46 -6.54 -8.21 -5.67
N PRO A 47 -6.04 -6.98 -5.48
CA PRO A 47 -5.12 -6.23 -6.36
C PRO A 47 -3.64 -6.43 -6.04
N PHE A 48 -3.28 -7.37 -5.16
CA PHE A 48 -1.89 -7.67 -4.83
C PHE A 48 -1.26 -8.63 -5.83
N TRP A 49 0.06 -8.59 -5.89
CA TRP A 49 0.90 -9.50 -6.67
C TRP A 49 2.23 -9.71 -5.92
N GLY A 50 2.98 -10.75 -6.28
CA GLY A 50 4.24 -11.14 -5.64
C GLY A 50 4.51 -12.63 -5.83
N GLU A 51 5.78 -13.02 -5.73
CA GLU A 51 6.24 -14.42 -5.86
C GLU A 51 5.68 -15.09 -7.14
N ASN A 52 4.89 -16.16 -6.98
CA ASN A 52 4.29 -16.94 -8.07
C ASN A 52 3.12 -16.22 -8.78
N ARG A 53 2.72 -15.03 -8.30
CA ARG A 53 1.70 -14.16 -8.89
C ARG A 53 2.38 -12.91 -9.43
N GLY A 54 2.83 -12.91 -10.68
CA GLY A 54 3.66 -11.81 -11.18
C GLY A 54 2.93 -10.48 -11.39
N GLU A 55 3.74 -9.49 -11.75
CA GLU A 55 3.38 -8.08 -11.88
C GLU A 55 2.08 -7.77 -12.64
N PRO A 56 1.78 -8.36 -13.82
CA PRO A 56 0.56 -8.00 -14.54
C PRO A 56 -0.72 -8.37 -13.78
N CYS A 57 -0.65 -9.18 -12.73
CA CYS A 57 -1.81 -9.68 -12.00
C CYS A 57 -2.28 -8.77 -10.84
N GLY A 58 -1.67 -7.59 -10.67
CA GLY A 58 -2.00 -6.68 -9.58
C GLY A 58 -1.60 -5.23 -9.85
N HIS A 59 -1.84 -4.37 -8.85
CA HIS A 59 -1.48 -2.96 -8.90
C HIS A 59 0.03 -2.82 -8.69
N PRO A 60 0.76 -2.03 -9.51
CA PRO A 60 2.22 -1.88 -9.40
C PRO A 60 2.72 -1.52 -7.99
N SER A 61 1.99 -0.65 -7.28
CA SER A 61 2.31 -0.26 -5.89
C SER A 61 1.91 -1.27 -4.80
N LEU A 62 1.34 -2.43 -5.15
CA LEU A 62 0.88 -3.47 -4.22
C LEU A 62 1.66 -4.78 -4.35
N LYS A 63 2.96 -4.66 -4.66
CA LYS A 63 3.89 -5.79 -4.69
C LYS A 63 4.16 -6.29 -3.27
N LEU A 64 3.81 -7.54 -3.01
CA LEU A 64 4.18 -8.28 -1.81
C LEU A 64 5.48 -9.04 -2.05
N THR A 65 6.32 -9.09 -1.02
CA THR A 65 7.57 -9.87 -1.03
C THR A 65 7.57 -10.81 0.17
N CYS A 66 7.98 -12.06 -0.02
CA CYS A 66 8.12 -13.03 1.06
C CYS A 66 9.57 -13.16 1.52
N ASP A 67 9.84 -12.92 2.79
CA ASP A 67 11.08 -13.39 3.41
C ASP A 67 10.94 -14.86 3.79
N ARG A 68 11.66 -15.74 3.07
CA ARG A 68 11.60 -17.19 3.27
C ARG A 68 12.25 -17.67 4.56
N VAL A 69 13.13 -16.87 5.17
CA VAL A 69 13.79 -17.23 6.43
C VAL A 69 12.84 -16.97 7.60
N SER A 70 12.21 -15.80 7.63
CA SER A 70 11.31 -15.42 8.72
C SER A 70 9.82 -15.73 8.46
N ASN A 71 9.48 -16.19 7.25
CA ASN A 71 8.10 -16.37 6.76
C ASN A 71 7.23 -15.10 6.91
N LYS A 72 7.84 -13.91 6.74
CA LYS A 72 7.16 -12.62 6.85
C LYS A 72 6.88 -12.03 5.48
N THR A 73 5.66 -11.51 5.32
CA THR A 73 5.28 -10.75 4.13
C THR A 73 5.62 -9.28 4.33
N SER A 74 6.17 -8.65 3.29
CA SER A 74 6.46 -7.22 3.28
C SER A 74 5.90 -6.52 2.04
N LEU A 75 5.66 -5.21 2.20
CA LEU A 75 5.14 -4.31 1.18
C LEU A 75 5.88 -2.97 1.29
N ASN A 76 6.28 -2.40 0.15
CA ASN A 76 6.87 -1.07 0.10
C ASN A 76 5.80 -0.03 -0.22
N ILE A 77 5.67 0.99 0.63
CA ILE A 77 4.78 2.13 0.41
C ILE A 77 5.61 3.40 0.58
N SER A 78 5.67 4.23 -0.46
CA SER A 78 6.37 5.51 -0.42
C SER A 78 7.82 5.41 0.08
N ASN A 79 8.55 4.39 -0.36
CA ASN A 79 9.94 4.07 0.01
C ASN A 79 10.14 3.64 1.46
N ILE A 80 9.07 3.31 2.17
CA ILE A 80 9.13 2.72 3.51
C ILE A 80 8.71 1.26 3.40
N LEU A 81 9.51 0.36 3.98
CA LEU A 81 9.24 -1.07 3.99
C LEU A 81 8.41 -1.45 5.21
N PHE A 82 7.25 -2.06 4.96
CA PHE A 82 6.32 -2.51 6.00
C PHE A 82 6.26 -4.03 6.02
N ASN A 83 6.18 -4.61 7.21
CA ASN A 83 5.66 -5.96 7.38
C ASN A 83 4.14 -5.92 7.39
N VAL A 84 3.52 -6.86 6.66
CA VAL A 84 2.07 -7.08 6.68
C VAL A 84 1.77 -8.01 7.85
N LEU A 85 1.21 -7.47 8.94
CA LEU A 85 0.84 -8.25 10.12
C LEU A 85 -0.47 -9.01 9.89
N HIS A 86 -1.43 -8.35 9.25
CA HIS A 86 -2.74 -8.90 8.96
C HIS A 86 -3.32 -8.27 7.69
N MET A 87 -4.15 -9.03 6.99
CA MET A 87 -4.88 -8.60 5.80
C MET A 87 -6.31 -9.13 5.88
N ASP A 88 -7.27 -8.21 5.86
CA ASP A 88 -8.67 -8.55 5.69
C ASP A 88 -9.05 -8.38 4.21
N ASN A 89 -9.22 -9.50 3.51
CA ASN A 89 -9.59 -9.51 2.10
C ASN A 89 -11.04 -9.04 1.83
N THR A 90 -11.90 -9.06 2.84
CA THR A 90 -13.31 -8.63 2.75
C THR A 90 -13.43 -7.12 2.92
N LEU A 91 -12.83 -6.59 3.99
CA LEU A 91 -12.83 -5.15 4.29
C LEU A 91 -11.78 -4.38 3.49
N LYS A 92 -10.85 -5.10 2.85
CA LYS A 92 -9.71 -4.56 2.11
C LYS A 92 -8.82 -3.70 3.00
N THR A 93 -8.61 -4.16 4.23
CA THR A 93 -7.75 -3.50 5.22
C THR A 93 -6.43 -4.25 5.39
N LEU A 94 -5.38 -3.50 5.65
CA LEU A 94 -4.03 -3.98 5.92
C LEU A 94 -3.58 -3.44 7.26
N LYS A 95 -3.14 -4.34 8.13
CA LYS A 95 -2.41 -3.97 9.34
C LYS A 95 -0.92 -4.05 9.05
N LEU A 96 -0.27 -2.89 9.04
CA LEU A 96 1.11 -2.70 8.61
C LEU A 96 1.97 -2.23 9.78
N VAL A 97 3.19 -2.75 9.88
CA VAL A 97 4.20 -2.22 10.81
C VAL A 97 5.48 -1.92 10.04
N ARG A 98 6.08 -0.75 10.28
CA ARG A 98 7.35 -0.43 9.62
C ARG A 98 8.45 -1.35 10.13
N GLN A 99 9.31 -1.83 9.23
CA GLN A 99 10.41 -2.71 9.61
C GLN A 99 11.46 -1.99 10.48
N ASP A 100 11.63 -0.68 10.28
CA ASP A 100 12.59 0.14 11.02
C ASP A 100 12.13 0.50 12.45
N TYR A 101 10.88 0.23 12.83
CA TYR A 101 10.42 0.30 14.23
C TYR A 101 10.96 -0.83 15.12
N SER A 102 11.71 -1.76 14.55
CA SER A 102 12.55 -2.67 15.33
C SER A 102 13.74 -1.96 16.00
N LEU A 103 14.16 -0.82 15.45
CA LEU A 103 15.20 0.03 16.00
C LEU A 103 14.64 0.97 17.07
N SER A 104 15.45 1.26 18.08
CA SER A 104 15.12 2.22 19.15
C SER A 104 15.08 3.66 18.62
N PHE A 105 14.15 4.47 19.14
CA PHE A 105 14.07 5.91 18.80
C PHE A 105 15.30 6.70 19.19
N CYS A 106 16.06 6.24 20.18
CA CYS A 106 17.30 6.88 20.60
C CYS A 106 18.49 6.54 19.70
N SER A 107 18.38 5.49 18.89
CA SER A 107 19.48 4.99 18.07
C SER A 107 19.38 5.49 16.63
N VAL A 108 18.18 5.90 16.21
CA VAL A 108 17.89 6.40 14.86
C VAL A 108 17.88 7.92 14.85
N LYS A 109 18.62 8.55 13.92
CA LYS A 109 18.69 10.01 13.80
C LYS A 109 17.34 10.68 13.53
N SER A 110 16.45 10.03 12.79
CA SER A 110 15.04 10.40 12.61
C SER A 110 14.32 9.33 11.78
N PHE A 111 13.02 9.15 12.00
CA PHE A 111 12.18 8.36 11.09
C PHE A 111 11.56 9.24 10.00
N THR A 112 11.60 8.75 8.76
CA THR A 112 10.88 9.36 7.64
C THR A 112 9.39 9.43 7.93
N GLU A 113 8.74 10.54 7.56
CA GLU A 113 7.29 10.69 7.71
C GLU A 113 6.53 9.61 6.95
N THR A 114 5.60 8.94 7.64
CA THR A 114 4.78 7.90 7.02
C THR A 114 3.68 8.56 6.19
N LYS A 115 3.72 8.39 4.87
CA LYS A 115 2.73 8.95 3.94
C LYS A 115 2.09 7.84 3.13
N PHE A 116 0.77 7.78 3.18
CA PHE A 116 -0.02 6.86 2.35
C PHE A 116 -0.55 7.61 1.13
N PRO A 117 -0.25 7.16 -0.11
CA PRO A 117 -0.84 7.75 -1.30
C PRO A 117 -2.37 7.68 -1.26
N THR A 118 -3.04 8.83 -1.15
CA THR A 118 -4.49 8.96 -0.93
C THR A 118 -5.36 8.45 -2.08
N LYS A 119 -4.75 8.25 -3.25
CA LYS A 119 -5.38 7.61 -4.41
C LYS A 119 -5.61 6.10 -4.18
N LEU A 120 -4.74 5.46 -3.40
CA LEU A 120 -4.71 4.00 -3.22
C LEU A 120 -5.07 3.58 -1.79
N PHE A 121 -4.79 4.42 -0.81
CA PHE A 121 -4.98 4.12 0.60
C PHE A 121 -5.82 5.19 1.29
N GLU A 122 -6.60 4.73 2.27
CA GLU A 122 -7.32 5.54 3.23
C GLU A 122 -6.80 5.19 4.63
N GLN A 123 -6.17 6.15 5.30
CA GLN A 123 -5.78 5.97 6.69
C GLN A 123 -7.04 6.02 7.57
N SER A 124 -7.19 5.06 8.49
CA SER A 124 -8.31 5.08 9.43
C SER A 124 -8.26 6.32 10.34
N LEU A 125 -9.44 6.89 10.64
CA LEU A 125 -9.61 7.97 11.61
C LEU A 125 -9.25 7.55 13.04
N ASP A 126 -9.10 6.25 13.29
CA ASP A 126 -8.61 5.68 14.55
C ASP A 126 -7.11 5.92 14.77
N TYR A 127 -6.43 6.63 13.86
CA TYR A 127 -5.01 6.95 13.94
C TYR A 127 -4.75 8.44 13.73
N LYS A 128 -3.77 8.97 14.46
CA LYS A 128 -3.31 10.35 14.36
C LYS A 128 -1.79 10.42 14.16
N ASN A 129 -1.34 11.52 13.59
CA ASN A 129 0.08 11.84 13.49
C ASN A 129 0.58 12.40 14.82
N LEU A 130 1.78 11.99 15.23
CA LEU A 130 2.44 12.43 16.45
C LEU A 130 3.90 12.76 16.15
N ILE A 131 4.46 13.75 16.84
CA ILE A 131 5.86 14.12 16.73
C ILE A 131 6.59 13.61 17.98
N VAL A 132 7.52 12.70 17.79
CA VAL A 132 8.38 12.16 18.84
C VAL A 132 9.72 12.89 18.77
N PHE A 133 10.18 13.37 19.92
CA PHE A 133 11.48 14.02 20.06
C PHE A 133 12.41 13.10 20.86
N SER A 134 13.63 12.88 20.39
CA SER A 134 14.62 12.08 21.13
C SER A 134 15.97 12.78 21.13
N ASP A 135 16.86 12.30 22.02
CA ASP A 135 18.15 12.92 22.28
C ASP A 135 17.99 14.41 22.69
N CYS A 136 17.15 14.61 23.71
CA CYS A 136 16.87 15.92 24.30
C CYS A 136 17.84 16.23 25.43
N ASP A 137 18.14 17.52 25.63
CA ASP A 137 18.96 17.96 26.75
C ASP A 137 18.21 17.66 28.09
N PRO A 138 18.80 16.84 28.97
CA PRO A 138 18.17 16.40 30.20
C PRO A 138 17.88 17.53 31.19
N HIS A 139 18.51 18.71 31.06
CA HIS A 139 18.26 19.85 31.92
C HIS A 139 16.86 20.47 31.72
N PHE A 140 16.17 20.13 30.64
CA PHE A 140 14.82 20.62 30.34
C PHE A 140 13.78 19.55 30.71
N HIS A 141 13.52 19.39 32.01
CA HIS A 141 12.62 18.38 32.60
C HIS A 141 11.11 18.59 32.33
N TYR A 142 10.71 19.41 31.36
CA TYR A 142 9.29 19.70 31.10
C TYR A 142 8.59 18.61 30.27
N LEU A 143 9.23 17.46 30.11
CA LEU A 143 8.85 16.43 29.15
C LEU A 143 8.52 15.07 29.77
N GLU A 144 7.39 14.49 29.35
CA GLU A 144 7.03 13.11 29.68
C GLU A 144 7.94 12.18 28.90
N ASN A 145 8.74 11.45 29.67
CA ASN A 145 9.93 10.77 29.20
C ASN A 145 9.65 9.29 28.97
N PHE A 146 10.34 8.71 28.00
CA PHE A 146 10.47 7.28 27.84
C PHE A 146 11.94 6.90 27.85
N THR A 147 12.23 5.76 28.44
CA THR A 147 13.54 5.14 28.35
C THR A 147 13.62 4.32 27.07
N CYS A 148 14.69 4.53 26.31
CA CYS A 148 14.94 3.76 25.11
C CYS A 148 15.47 2.36 25.44
N SER A 149 15.17 1.41 24.56
CA SER A 149 15.60 0.01 24.70
C SER A 149 17.14 -0.16 24.78
N GLU A 150 17.91 0.77 24.20
CA GLU A 150 19.39 0.78 24.19
C GLU A 150 20.01 1.74 25.24
N GLY A 151 19.18 2.36 26.09
CA GLY A 151 19.59 3.41 27.02
C GLY A 151 19.38 4.82 26.46
N GLY A 152 19.27 5.80 27.35
CA GLY A 152 18.93 7.20 27.01
C GLY A 152 17.46 7.56 27.28
N ILE A 153 17.17 8.86 27.22
CA ILE A 153 15.84 9.43 27.48
C ILE A 153 15.31 10.06 26.19
N GLY A 154 14.14 9.61 25.75
CA GLY A 154 13.35 10.28 24.72
C GLY A 154 12.11 10.92 25.33
N SER A 155 11.44 11.80 24.57
CA SER A 155 10.25 12.51 25.03
C SER A 155 9.20 12.61 23.92
N VAL A 156 7.91 12.61 24.29
CA VAL A 156 6.82 12.58 23.30
C VAL A 156 5.98 13.85 23.38
N TYR A 157 5.68 14.48 22.23
CA TYR A 157 4.95 15.75 22.16
C TYR A 157 3.89 15.81 21.07
N HIS A 158 2.88 16.65 21.32
CA HIS A 158 1.93 17.05 20.29
C HIS A 158 2.36 18.33 19.53
N SER A 159 3.24 19.17 20.10
CA SER A 159 3.58 20.50 19.57
C SER A 159 5.03 20.59 19.06
N GLY A 160 5.21 21.26 17.92
CA GLY A 160 6.50 21.43 17.23
C GLY A 160 7.45 22.47 17.83
N ASN A 161 7.06 23.18 18.90
CA ASN A 161 7.81 24.33 19.41
C ASN A 161 9.10 23.97 20.19
N TYR A 162 9.35 22.69 20.46
CA TYR A 162 10.51 22.22 21.26
C TYR A 162 11.74 21.83 20.43
N TYR A 163 11.74 22.12 19.13
CA TYR A 163 12.80 21.77 18.18
C TYR A 163 14.22 22.21 18.57
N ARG A 164 14.36 23.21 19.45
CA ARG A 164 15.68 23.72 19.88
C ARG A 164 16.36 22.88 20.95
N LEU A 165 15.62 22.01 21.63
CA LEU A 165 16.09 21.29 22.82
C LEU A 165 16.39 19.81 22.55
N CYS A 166 16.03 19.31 21.38
CA CYS A 166 16.15 17.90 21.00
C CYS A 166 16.81 17.76 19.63
N ARG A 167 17.72 16.79 19.48
CA ARG A 167 18.45 16.59 18.22
C ARG A 167 17.66 15.80 17.19
N THR A 168 16.76 14.92 17.63
CA THR A 168 16.01 14.03 16.75
C THR A 168 14.52 14.34 16.79
N ILE A 169 13.92 14.41 15.60
CA ILE A 169 12.49 14.63 15.40
C ILE A 169 11.97 13.52 14.49
N SER A 170 10.95 12.80 14.95
CA SER A 170 10.34 11.70 14.22
C SER A 170 8.83 11.91 14.12
N LYS A 171 8.29 11.85 12.90
CA LYS A 171 6.84 11.89 12.68
C LYS A 171 6.30 10.48 12.55
N VAL A 172 5.48 10.07 13.49
CA VAL A 172 4.94 8.71 13.60
C VAL A 172 3.42 8.73 13.59
N VAL A 173 2.82 7.57 13.34
CA VAL A 173 1.37 7.39 13.36
C VAL A 173 1.01 6.48 14.53
N VAL A 174 0.13 6.96 15.41
CA VAL A 174 -0.31 6.25 16.63
C VAL A 174 -1.83 6.16 16.67
N PRO A 175 -2.42 5.26 17.47
CA PRO A 175 -3.86 5.26 17.71
C PRO A 175 -4.35 6.63 18.19
N ALA A 176 -5.53 7.05 17.75
CA ALA A 176 -6.12 8.36 18.06
C ALA A 176 -6.27 8.57 19.57
N GLY A 177 -6.61 7.50 20.30
CA GLY A 177 -6.72 7.48 21.76
C GLY A 177 -5.40 7.49 22.52
N PHE A 178 -4.24 7.38 21.86
CA PHE A 178 -2.94 7.43 22.52
C PHE A 178 -2.74 8.79 23.21
N VAL A 179 -2.39 8.77 24.50
CA VAL A 179 -2.20 9.98 25.31
C VAL A 179 -0.72 10.09 25.68
N PRO A 180 0.07 10.93 24.98
CA PRO A 180 1.49 11.10 25.23
C PRO A 180 1.82 11.33 26.71
N GLU A 181 1.02 12.13 27.40
CA GLU A 181 1.24 12.54 28.78
C GLU A 181 1.15 11.39 29.80
N LYS A 182 0.58 10.24 29.39
CA LYS A 182 0.39 9.06 30.26
C LYS A 182 1.07 7.81 29.72
N GLU A 183 1.34 7.78 28.42
CA GLU A 183 1.70 6.57 27.68
C GLU A 183 3.01 6.70 26.91
N ALA A 184 3.76 7.82 27.05
CA ALA A 184 5.04 8.04 26.37
C ALA A 184 6.01 6.86 26.53
N TRP A 185 6.13 6.32 27.75
CA TRP A 185 6.98 5.15 28.07
C TRP A 185 6.71 3.92 27.18
N ASN A 186 5.51 3.83 26.61
CA ASN A 186 5.05 2.69 25.82
C ASN A 186 5.05 2.96 24.29
N ILE A 187 5.57 4.11 23.84
CA ILE A 187 5.51 4.54 22.43
C ILE A 187 6.10 3.49 21.47
N GLU A 188 7.24 2.88 21.81
CA GLU A 188 7.88 1.86 20.97
C GLU A 188 6.97 0.65 20.76
N ASN A 189 6.31 0.19 21.83
CA ASN A 189 5.39 -0.94 21.76
C ASN A 189 4.12 -0.58 20.99
N VAL A 190 3.61 0.64 21.15
CA VAL A 190 2.46 1.14 20.39
C VAL A 190 2.75 1.11 18.89
N LEU A 191 3.94 1.55 18.48
CA LEU A 191 4.33 1.55 17.07
C LEU A 191 4.57 0.15 16.52
N LYS A 192 5.09 -0.78 17.34
CA LYS A 192 5.24 -2.20 16.99
C LYS A 192 3.89 -2.91 16.77
N LYS A 193 2.79 -2.40 17.34
CA LYS A 193 1.43 -2.91 17.04
C LYS A 193 0.97 -2.57 15.61
N GLY A 194 1.60 -1.59 14.98
CA GLY A 194 1.31 -1.19 13.61
C GLY A 194 0.05 -0.35 13.46
N ILE A 195 -0.26 -0.06 12.20
CA ILE A 195 -1.31 0.84 11.75
C ILE A 195 -2.20 0.14 10.73
N GLU A 196 -3.50 0.43 10.79
CA GLU A 196 -4.46 -0.10 9.83
C GLU A 196 -4.74 0.92 8.74
N VAL A 197 -4.67 0.45 7.49
CA VAL A 197 -5.00 1.24 6.30
C VAL A 197 -5.97 0.47 5.42
N LYS A 198 -6.89 1.17 4.78
CA LYS A 198 -7.87 0.59 3.86
C LYS A 198 -7.46 0.88 2.42
N LEU A 199 -7.61 -0.10 1.54
CA LEU A 199 -7.39 0.06 0.11
C LEU A 199 -8.60 0.72 -0.56
N LYS A 200 -8.31 1.70 -1.43
CA LYS A 200 -9.29 2.43 -2.25
C LYS A 200 -9.29 1.90 -3.69
N ILE A 201 -9.65 0.64 -3.86
CA ILE A 201 -9.74 0.00 -5.18
C ILE A 201 -11.17 -0.47 -5.43
N ASN A 202 -11.79 0.04 -6.50
CA ASN A 202 -13.10 -0.45 -6.95
C ASN A 202 -12.92 -1.75 -7.73
N GLU A 203 -13.09 -2.89 -7.08
CA GLU A 203 -12.89 -4.21 -7.73
C GLU A 203 -14.04 -4.63 -8.65
N ARG A 204 -15.17 -3.90 -8.72
CA ARG A 204 -16.32 -4.29 -9.55
C ARG A 204 -15.97 -4.52 -11.03
N PRO A 205 -15.16 -3.68 -11.70
CA PRO A 205 -14.74 -3.92 -13.08
C PRO A 205 -13.91 -5.21 -13.21
N CYS A 206 -13.02 -5.48 -12.26
CA CYS A 206 -12.24 -6.70 -12.22
C CYS A 206 -13.12 -7.94 -12.00
N GLN A 207 -14.06 -7.89 -11.06
CA GLN A 207 -15.00 -9.00 -10.83
C GLN A 207 -15.84 -9.33 -12.07
N LYS A 208 -16.22 -8.30 -12.86
CA LYS A 208 -16.89 -8.51 -14.15
C LYS A 208 -15.98 -9.21 -15.17
N CYS A 209 -14.70 -8.82 -15.21
CA CYS A 209 -13.69 -9.45 -16.07
C CYS A 209 -13.46 -10.93 -15.73
N LEU A 210 -13.34 -11.25 -14.44
CA LEU A 210 -13.12 -12.63 -14.00
C LEU A 210 -14.28 -13.56 -14.42
N LYS A 211 -15.52 -13.05 -14.47
CA LYS A 211 -16.69 -13.81 -14.96
C LYS A 211 -16.63 -14.16 -16.44
N THR A 212 -15.84 -13.45 -17.25
CA THR A 212 -15.66 -13.74 -18.68
C THR A 212 -14.47 -14.66 -18.95
N GLY A 213 -13.83 -15.19 -17.91
CA GLY A 213 -12.60 -15.99 -18.03
C GLY A 213 -11.35 -15.16 -18.34
N GLY A 214 -11.42 -13.84 -18.16
CA GLY A 214 -10.26 -12.96 -18.24
C GLY A 214 -9.56 -12.81 -16.89
N PHE A 215 -8.40 -12.16 -16.89
CA PHE A 215 -7.69 -11.74 -15.69
C PHE A 215 -7.55 -10.21 -15.62
N CYS A 216 -7.43 -9.69 -14.41
CA CYS A 216 -7.34 -8.26 -14.16
C CYS A 216 -5.90 -7.80 -14.08
N SER A 217 -5.60 -6.70 -14.77
CA SER A 217 -4.36 -5.96 -14.63
C SER A 217 -4.63 -4.47 -14.46
N PHE A 218 -3.57 -3.69 -14.26
CA PHE A 218 -3.60 -2.25 -14.37
C PHE A 218 -2.86 -1.78 -15.62
N ASP A 219 -3.21 -0.61 -16.09
CA ASP A 219 -2.45 0.08 -17.13
C ASP A 219 -1.07 0.53 -16.61
N LYS A 220 -0.20 1.00 -17.50
CA LYS A 220 1.16 1.42 -17.12
C LYS A 220 1.18 2.56 -16.10
N SER A 221 0.15 3.41 -16.08
CA SER A 221 0.04 4.51 -15.13
C SER A 221 -0.58 4.12 -13.78
N ALA A 222 -1.05 2.87 -13.65
CA ALA A 222 -1.73 2.36 -12.46
C ALA A 222 -3.01 3.14 -12.09
N THR A 223 -3.68 3.72 -13.08
CA THR A 223 -4.90 4.53 -12.88
C THR A 223 -6.17 3.83 -13.37
N GLN A 224 -6.04 2.93 -14.35
CA GLN A 224 -7.17 2.27 -14.99
C GLN A 224 -7.04 0.74 -14.92
N PHE A 225 -8.18 0.08 -14.68
CA PHE A 225 -8.29 -1.37 -14.75
C PHE A 225 -8.28 -1.84 -16.20
N CYS A 226 -7.56 -2.93 -16.43
CA CYS A 226 -7.51 -3.64 -17.69
C CYS A 226 -8.10 -5.04 -17.50
N CYS A 227 -8.96 -5.47 -18.42
CA CYS A 227 -9.44 -6.84 -18.49
C CYS A 227 -8.73 -7.54 -19.65
N ASN A 228 -7.88 -8.52 -19.34
CA ASN A 228 -7.18 -9.29 -20.35
C ASN A 228 -7.84 -10.65 -20.49
N THR A 229 -8.35 -10.96 -21.67
CA THR A 229 -8.87 -12.30 -21.98
C THR A 229 -7.73 -13.21 -22.39
N VAL A 230 -7.66 -14.41 -21.81
CA VAL A 230 -6.82 -15.47 -22.36
C VAL A 230 -7.49 -15.93 -23.66
N LEU A 231 -7.04 -15.41 -24.79
CA LEU A 231 -7.29 -16.06 -26.07
C LEU A 231 -6.52 -17.38 -26.02
N LEU A 232 -7.20 -18.47 -25.66
CA LEU A 232 -6.73 -19.81 -25.97
C LEU A 232 -6.41 -19.81 -27.47
N GLN A 233 -5.13 -19.75 -27.82
CA GLN A 233 -4.69 -19.97 -29.20
C GLN A 233 -5.29 -21.30 -29.67
N GLY A 234 -6.32 -21.26 -30.51
CA GLY A 234 -6.79 -22.46 -31.18
C GLY A 234 -8.25 -22.63 -31.56
N ARG A 235 -9.22 -21.77 -31.21
CA ARG A 235 -10.58 -21.86 -31.80
C ARG A 235 -11.23 -20.50 -32.04
N LEU A 236 -11.16 -20.05 -33.29
CA LEU A 236 -12.16 -19.13 -33.85
C LEU A 236 -13.54 -19.82 -33.74
N PHE A 237 -14.40 -19.33 -32.86
CA PHE A 237 -15.83 -19.44 -33.07
C PHE A 237 -16.34 -18.04 -33.41
N PHE A 238 -16.53 -17.80 -34.71
CA PHE A 238 -17.49 -16.81 -35.16
C PHE A 238 -18.87 -17.30 -34.74
N LEU A 239 -19.47 -16.70 -33.73
CA LEU A 239 -20.92 -16.77 -33.54
C LEU A 239 -21.49 -15.44 -34.03
N SER A 240 -21.76 -15.41 -35.34
CA SER A 240 -22.80 -14.58 -35.90
C SER A 240 -24.13 -15.29 -35.67
N LYS A 241 -25.01 -14.67 -34.89
CA LYS A 241 -26.45 -14.73 -35.12
C LYS A 241 -27.12 -13.49 -34.55
#